data_AF-A0A1Y0HVH6-F1
#
_entry.id   AF-A0A1Y0HVH6-F1
#
_cell.length_a   1.000
_cell.length_b   1.000
_cell.length_c   1.000
_cell.angle_alpha   90.00
_cell.angle_beta   90.00
_cell.angle_gamma   90.00
#
_symmetry.space_group_name_H-M   'P 1'
#
loop_
_entity.id
_entity.type
_entity.pdbx_description
1 polymer ?
#
loop_
_entity_poly.entity_id
_entity_poly.type
_entity_poly.pdbx_seq_one_letter_code
_entity_poly.pdbx_strand_id
1 'polypeptide(L)'
;MSTYSYWRSDQGNMQALSDELAAQASMARSREASLNRRLRSLEGDLSSRVEVLTRLVNALIELGEVREELALFTPARRARDAARALTRAVVTGEGDVSHLRRSPDLADVPGYWLVPAALAVAELPAGRLDADAAQEALLRDRRRAATYLVAVCTLVGQPGLVREWTPWVLDAPVLPAAGWGSADGAAAPAAAPIGKGEAPAEVLVTGAERALWLAAAAGSLGDDGVAVVRAALADRVALLDDDARARGRSLLLEAAPALPGGGTDWGTPDADAASGGARRRTAAPEALPLLRAWAAWSRAVVGGEIAVPTTTPGPLALDVPAGAPPGAESPARPETPGEALLRVVGSLVNEGAPVERDLLERAELLADRVGRAPEDDGPEWDASAGTLVDLLVEDARGSDPGRAALAAPLVVDDLRTASHARASELAATPAPSRVLRLAGRSVTVTPSEDGAASAATARSELLARPVDGVSWGVVGGVGAIAVATLVLGIAVAPAWFAVTVVAGVVAAWQWFSGEQRARDQRAAAQASAERFDAELAEARTAVAAEAERARTQREAVATVVDDLDDTLADLGAPTPA
;
A
#
# COMPACT_ATOMS: atom_id res chain seq x y z
N MET A 1 39.55 -55.22 59.01
CA MET A 1 38.84 -54.74 57.81
C MET A 1 37.62 -53.88 58.19
N SER A 2 37.77 -52.90 59.10
CA SER A 2 36.64 -52.10 59.64
C SER A 2 36.93 -50.60 59.85
N THR A 3 38.20 -50.17 59.90
CA THR A 3 38.56 -48.74 60.05
C THR A 3 38.60 -47.97 58.73
N TYR A 4 38.79 -48.64 57.60
CA TYR A 4 38.91 -47.99 56.27
C TYR A 4 37.55 -47.61 55.66
N SER A 5 36.45 -48.26 56.07
CA SER A 5 35.10 -47.87 55.62
C SER A 5 34.55 -46.65 56.36
N TYR A 6 34.86 -46.51 57.66
CA TYR A 6 34.41 -45.38 58.49
C TYR A 6 35.02 -44.05 58.04
N TRP A 7 36.30 -44.02 57.67
CA TRP A 7 36.96 -42.81 57.18
C TRP A 7 36.45 -42.35 55.81
N ARG A 8 36.07 -43.30 54.95
CA ARG A 8 35.50 -43.01 53.62
C ARG A 8 34.05 -42.52 53.72
N SER A 9 33.27 -43.02 54.69
CA SER A 9 31.93 -42.49 54.96
C SER A 9 31.98 -41.09 55.57
N ASP A 10 32.95 -40.80 56.44
CA ASP A 10 33.10 -39.48 57.06
C ASP A 10 33.54 -38.40 56.05
N GLN A 11 34.45 -38.74 55.12
CA GLN A 11 34.80 -37.87 54.00
C GLN A 11 33.61 -37.62 53.05
N GLY A 12 32.83 -38.66 52.75
CA GLY A 12 31.63 -38.51 51.91
C GLY A 12 30.56 -37.63 52.57
N ASN A 13 30.42 -37.72 53.89
CA ASN A 13 29.47 -36.91 54.65
C ASN A 13 29.92 -35.45 54.77
N MET A 14 31.23 -35.19 54.96
CA MET A 14 31.79 -33.83 54.90
C MET A 14 31.67 -33.20 53.51
N GLN A 15 31.87 -33.97 52.44
CA GLN A 15 31.64 -33.50 51.07
C GLN A 15 30.17 -33.15 50.84
N ALA A 16 29.25 -34.03 51.24
CA ALA A 16 27.81 -33.79 51.14
C ALA A 16 27.37 -32.54 51.94
N LEU A 17 27.89 -32.35 53.16
CA LEU A 17 27.64 -31.15 53.96
C LEU A 17 28.24 -29.89 53.32
N SER A 18 29.43 -29.98 52.70
CA SER A 18 30.04 -28.85 51.99
C SER A 18 29.27 -28.48 50.72
N ASP A 19 28.74 -29.47 50.01
CA ASP A 19 27.90 -29.29 48.83
C ASP A 19 26.54 -28.71 49.21
N GLU A 20 25.97 -29.15 50.33
CA GLU A 20 24.72 -28.60 50.86
C GLU A 20 24.90 -27.16 51.37
N LEU A 21 25.99 -26.84 52.04
CA LEU A 21 26.33 -25.47 52.43
C LEU A 21 26.63 -24.59 51.21
N ALA A 22 27.32 -25.12 50.19
CA ALA A 22 27.55 -24.41 48.93
C ALA A 22 26.24 -24.16 48.17
N ALA A 23 25.33 -25.14 48.18
CA ALA A 23 23.99 -25.02 47.62
C ALA A 23 23.17 -23.97 48.38
N GLN A 24 23.18 -23.98 49.72
CA GLN A 24 22.52 -22.98 50.56
C GLN A 24 23.10 -21.58 50.34
N ALA A 25 24.43 -21.44 50.24
CA ALA A 25 25.10 -20.18 49.94
C ALA A 25 24.81 -19.69 48.51
N SER A 26 24.61 -20.60 47.54
CA SER A 26 24.18 -20.25 46.19
C SER A 26 22.72 -19.78 46.14
N MET A 27 21.85 -20.40 46.94
CA MET A 27 20.45 -19.99 47.11
C MET A 27 20.32 -18.65 47.85
N ALA A 28 21.16 -18.40 48.85
CA ALA A 28 21.22 -17.10 49.53
C ALA A 28 21.64 -15.99 48.56
N ARG A 29 22.69 -16.22 47.76
CA ARG A 29 23.16 -15.29 46.72
C ARG A 29 22.13 -15.08 45.60
N SER A 30 21.40 -16.12 45.20
CA SER A 30 20.35 -15.97 44.18
C SER A 30 19.14 -15.18 44.70
N ARG A 31 18.76 -15.39 45.97
CA ARG A 31 17.74 -14.58 46.66
C ARG A 31 18.17 -13.12 46.77
N GLU A 32 19.40 -12.85 47.21
CA GLU A 32 19.97 -11.51 47.31
C GLU A 32 20.04 -10.81 45.94
N ALA A 33 20.49 -11.52 44.90
CA ALA A 33 20.50 -10.99 43.53
C ALA A 33 19.08 -10.69 43.01
N SER A 34 18.07 -11.49 43.40
CA SER A 34 16.68 -11.24 43.03
C SER A 34 16.06 -10.05 43.78
N LEU A 35 16.41 -9.88 45.07
CA LEU A 35 16.00 -8.72 45.86
C LEU A 35 16.64 -7.44 45.33
N ASN A 36 17.94 -7.47 45.00
CA ASN A 36 18.63 -6.35 44.38
C ASN A 36 18.04 -5.98 43.01
N ARG A 37 17.60 -6.96 42.21
CA ARG A 37 16.86 -6.69 40.95
C ARG A 37 15.50 -6.06 41.19
N ARG A 38 14.75 -6.52 42.20
CA ARG A 38 13.45 -5.93 42.57
C ARG A 38 13.62 -4.51 43.12
N LEU A 39 14.61 -4.26 43.96
CA LEU A 39 14.92 -2.93 44.49
C LEU A 39 15.34 -1.98 43.36
N ARG A 40 16.21 -2.40 42.43
CA ARG A 40 16.55 -1.58 41.25
C ARG A 40 15.36 -1.33 40.32
N SER A 41 14.46 -2.30 40.18
CA SER A 41 13.24 -2.12 39.40
C SER A 41 12.28 -1.12 40.05
N LEU A 42 12.14 -1.16 41.39
CA LEU A 42 11.33 -0.21 42.13
C LEU A 42 11.97 1.18 42.18
N GLU A 43 13.29 1.26 42.30
CA GLU A 43 14.06 2.51 42.25
C GLU A 43 13.99 3.14 40.85
N GLY A 44 14.08 2.32 39.78
CA GLY A 44 13.87 2.77 38.41
C GLY A 44 12.43 3.24 38.14
N ASP A 45 11.43 2.56 38.69
CA ASP A 45 10.02 2.98 38.60
C ASP A 45 9.77 4.28 39.37
N LEU A 46 10.32 4.44 40.59
CA LEU A 46 10.21 5.68 41.35
C LEU A 46 10.95 6.85 40.69
N SER A 47 12.16 6.63 40.17
CA SER A 47 12.92 7.65 39.43
C SER A 47 12.16 8.08 38.17
N SER A 48 11.61 7.12 37.42
CA SER A 48 10.78 7.39 36.23
C SER A 48 9.52 8.19 36.60
N ARG A 49 8.83 7.81 37.67
CA ARG A 49 7.65 8.55 38.16
C ARG A 49 7.98 9.96 38.62
N VAL A 50 9.09 10.15 39.33
CA VAL A 50 9.55 11.49 39.77
C VAL A 50 9.93 12.34 38.56
N GLU A 51 10.58 11.77 37.54
CA GLU A 51 10.91 12.48 36.30
C GLU A 51 9.66 12.85 35.51
N VAL A 52 8.66 11.96 35.43
CA VAL A 52 7.35 12.26 34.85
C VAL A 52 6.64 13.37 35.64
N LEU A 53 6.58 13.27 36.98
CA LEU A 53 5.97 14.29 37.83
C LEU A 53 6.67 15.64 37.70
N THR A 54 8.01 15.66 37.61
CA THR A 54 8.78 16.90 37.42
C THR A 54 8.48 17.53 36.08
N ARG A 55 8.41 16.73 35.00
CA ARG A 55 8.00 17.20 33.67
C ARG A 55 6.57 17.75 33.67
N LEU A 56 5.64 17.08 34.34
CA LEU A 56 4.25 17.52 34.47
C LEU A 56 4.12 18.83 35.26
N VAL A 57 4.84 18.97 36.38
CA VAL A 57 4.84 20.20 37.19
C VAL A 57 5.45 21.36 36.40
N ASN A 58 6.56 21.14 35.70
CA ASN A 58 7.16 22.17 34.84
C ASN A 58 6.20 22.58 33.72
N ALA A 59 5.54 21.63 33.05
CA ALA A 59 4.55 21.93 32.03
C ALA A 59 3.35 22.71 32.58
N LEU A 60 2.91 22.42 33.82
CA LEU A 60 1.82 23.15 34.47
C LEU A 60 2.21 24.58 34.86
N ILE A 61 3.45 24.81 35.28
CA ILE A 61 3.99 26.15 35.56
C ILE A 61 4.09 26.94 34.26
N GLU A 62 4.69 26.37 33.22
CA GLU A 62 4.83 27.00 31.90
C GLU A 62 3.46 27.32 31.30
N LEU A 63 2.48 26.41 31.44
CA LEU A 63 1.09 26.67 31.04
C LEU A 63 0.46 27.83 31.84
N GLY A 64 0.83 27.99 33.11
CA GLY A 64 0.44 29.13 33.94
C GLY A 64 0.97 30.45 33.38
N GLU A 65 2.27 30.50 33.07
CA GLU A 65 2.95 31.67 32.48
C GLU A 65 2.35 32.04 31.12
N VAL A 66 2.19 31.06 30.22
CA VAL A 66 1.57 31.29 28.90
C VAL A 66 0.14 31.81 29.04
N ARG A 67 -0.63 31.34 30.03
CA ARG A 67 -1.99 31.86 30.30
C ARG A 67 -1.99 33.29 30.82
N GLU A 68 -0.99 33.69 31.58
CA GLU A 68 -0.82 35.08 32.03
C GLU A 68 -0.43 35.98 30.85
N GLU A 69 0.46 35.53 29.96
CA GLU A 69 0.80 36.25 28.72
C GLU A 69 -0.41 36.39 27.79
N LEU A 70 -1.19 35.31 27.59
CA LEU A 70 -2.43 35.34 26.81
C LEU A 70 -3.47 36.31 27.41
N ALA A 71 -3.48 36.54 28.72
CA ALA A 71 -4.39 37.48 29.35
C ALA A 71 -4.14 38.94 28.88
N LEU A 72 -2.91 39.26 28.48
CA LEU A 72 -2.56 40.58 27.90
C LEU A 72 -3.28 40.83 26.56
N PHE A 73 -3.64 39.76 25.85
CA PHE A 73 -4.32 39.80 24.55
C PHE A 73 -5.84 39.56 24.66
N THR A 74 -6.44 39.87 25.81
CA THR A 74 -7.90 39.75 26.03
C THR A 74 -8.77 40.35 24.90
N PRO A 75 -8.44 41.52 24.30
CA PRO A 75 -9.20 42.04 23.16
C PRO A 75 -9.20 41.11 21.93
N ALA A 76 -8.06 40.53 21.58
CA ALA A 76 -7.94 39.59 20.46
C ALA A 76 -8.75 38.31 20.70
N ARG A 77 -8.67 37.77 21.92
CA ARG A 77 -9.48 36.64 22.35
C ARG A 77 -10.98 36.91 22.25
N ARG A 78 -11.46 38.05 22.74
CA ARG A 78 -12.89 38.43 22.66
C ARG A 78 -13.35 38.58 21.20
N ALA A 79 -12.53 39.21 20.38
CA ALA A 79 -12.79 39.35 18.95
C ALA A 79 -12.87 38.00 18.24
N ARG A 80 -11.97 37.05 18.58
CA ARG A 80 -12.00 35.67 18.07
C ARG A 80 -13.26 34.94 18.52
N ASP A 81 -13.60 34.96 19.81
CA ASP A 81 -14.77 34.27 20.35
C ASP A 81 -16.08 34.84 19.73
N ALA A 82 -16.15 36.16 19.55
CA ALA A 82 -17.27 36.82 18.86
C ALA A 82 -17.35 36.46 17.38
N ALA A 83 -16.21 36.46 16.66
CA ALA A 83 -16.15 36.05 15.25
C ALA A 83 -16.53 34.57 15.07
N ARG A 84 -16.11 33.69 15.99
CA ARG A 84 -16.51 32.27 16.02
C ARG A 84 -18.01 32.12 16.20
N ALA A 85 -18.60 32.84 17.15
CA ALA A 85 -20.04 32.83 17.38
C ALA A 85 -20.82 33.32 16.15
N LEU A 86 -20.38 34.41 15.52
CA LEU A 86 -20.98 34.94 14.29
C LEU A 86 -20.88 33.94 13.13
N THR A 87 -19.70 33.37 12.91
CA THR A 87 -19.47 32.36 11.84
C THR A 87 -20.37 31.17 12.04
N ARG A 88 -20.45 30.64 13.27
CA ARG A 88 -21.32 29.52 13.62
C ARG A 88 -22.77 29.85 13.31
N ALA A 89 -23.27 31.00 13.77
CA ALA A 89 -24.64 31.44 13.53
C ALA A 89 -24.97 31.53 12.03
N VAL A 90 -24.06 32.11 11.23
CA VAL A 90 -24.19 32.21 9.77
C VAL A 90 -24.27 30.82 9.12
N VAL A 91 -23.34 29.92 9.46
CA VAL A 91 -23.28 28.58 8.86
C VAL A 91 -24.47 27.71 9.28
N THR A 92 -24.94 27.82 10.52
CA THR A 92 -26.14 27.08 10.97
C THR A 92 -27.45 27.71 10.51
N GLY A 93 -27.42 28.86 9.83
CA GLY A 93 -28.62 29.59 9.39
C GLY A 93 -29.43 30.16 10.56
N GLU A 94 -28.78 30.52 11.66
CA GLU A 94 -29.44 31.10 12.82
C GLU A 94 -29.85 32.54 12.50
N GLY A 95 -31.18 32.76 12.38
CA GLY A 95 -31.88 33.97 11.90
C GLY A 95 -31.12 35.31 11.85
N ASP A 96 -31.55 36.30 12.65
CA ASP A 96 -30.99 37.65 12.58
C ASP A 96 -29.69 37.77 13.42
N VAL A 97 -28.55 37.72 12.73
CA VAL A 97 -27.21 37.90 13.32
C VAL A 97 -26.82 39.36 13.57
N SER A 98 -27.71 40.33 13.33
CA SER A 98 -27.44 41.76 13.51
C SER A 98 -26.99 42.14 14.92
N HIS A 99 -27.33 41.32 15.92
CA HIS A 99 -26.90 41.52 17.30
C HIS A 99 -25.43 41.12 17.51
N LEU A 100 -24.97 40.03 16.89
CA LEU A 100 -23.57 39.59 16.91
C LEU A 100 -22.69 40.57 16.12
N ARG A 101 -23.16 41.05 14.97
CA ARG A 101 -22.45 42.06 14.15
C ARG A 101 -22.19 43.36 14.92
N ARG A 102 -23.12 43.76 15.80
CA ARG A 102 -23.02 44.99 16.62
C ARG A 102 -22.41 44.73 18.00
N SER A 103 -21.90 43.53 18.25
CA SER A 103 -21.28 43.20 19.53
C SER A 103 -20.04 44.08 19.75
N PRO A 104 -19.88 44.70 20.93
CA PRO A 104 -18.66 45.43 21.26
C PRO A 104 -17.43 44.51 21.34
N ASP A 105 -17.65 43.21 21.50
CA ASP A 105 -16.58 42.22 21.54
C ASP A 105 -16.03 41.89 20.14
N LEU A 106 -16.79 42.18 19.06
CA LEU A 106 -16.33 42.08 17.67
C LEU A 106 -15.60 43.37 17.24
N ALA A 107 -14.71 43.86 18.11
CA ALA A 107 -13.92 45.05 17.83
C ALA A 107 -12.76 44.72 16.88
N ASP A 108 -12.40 45.68 16.03
CA ASP A 108 -11.25 45.52 15.14
C ASP A 108 -9.94 45.44 15.92
N VAL A 109 -9.13 44.44 15.57
CA VAL A 109 -7.80 44.22 16.18
C VAL A 109 -6.76 44.40 15.08
N PRO A 110 -5.78 45.30 15.24
CA PRO A 110 -4.79 45.60 14.20
C PRO A 110 -4.09 44.34 13.69
N GLY A 111 -4.06 44.18 12.36
CA GLY A 111 -3.44 43.03 11.70
C GLY A 111 -4.21 41.72 11.80
N TYR A 112 -5.34 41.68 12.51
CA TYR A 112 -6.14 40.45 12.62
C TYR A 112 -7.16 40.34 11.48
N TRP A 113 -6.99 39.35 10.62
CA TRP A 113 -7.83 39.15 9.42
C TRP A 113 -9.24 38.61 9.72
N LEU A 114 -9.43 37.89 10.84
CA LEU A 114 -10.68 37.16 11.09
C LEU A 114 -11.88 38.07 11.34
N VAL A 115 -11.67 39.21 12.02
CA VAL A 115 -12.75 40.17 12.33
C VAL A 115 -13.40 40.73 11.05
N PRO A 116 -12.64 41.34 10.11
CA PRO A 116 -13.23 41.80 8.86
C PRO A 116 -13.79 40.63 8.01
N ALA A 117 -13.19 39.43 8.06
CA ALA A 117 -13.72 38.26 7.35
C ALA A 117 -15.08 37.82 7.91
N ALA A 118 -15.25 37.78 9.23
CA ALA A 118 -16.51 37.41 9.88
C ALA A 118 -17.61 38.46 9.62
N LEU A 119 -17.25 39.75 9.59
CA LEU A 119 -18.16 40.82 9.19
C LEU A 119 -18.57 40.70 7.72
N ALA A 120 -17.65 40.31 6.83
CA ALA A 120 -17.93 40.13 5.41
C ALA A 120 -19.06 39.12 5.16
N VAL A 121 -19.10 38.05 5.95
CA VAL A 121 -20.03 36.93 5.78
C VAL A 121 -21.34 37.08 6.56
N ALA A 122 -21.49 38.13 7.37
CA ALA A 122 -22.64 38.29 8.27
C ALA A 122 -24.00 38.35 7.54
N GLU A 123 -24.03 38.84 6.28
CA GLU A 123 -25.25 38.94 5.47
C GLU A 123 -25.39 37.82 4.42
N LEU A 124 -24.55 36.78 4.48
CA LEU A 124 -24.63 35.64 3.56
C LEU A 124 -25.98 34.91 3.56
N PRO A 125 -26.69 34.75 4.70
CA PRO A 125 -28.03 34.16 4.68
C PRO A 125 -29.04 34.97 3.84
N ALA A 126 -28.77 36.27 3.63
CA ALA A 126 -29.54 37.15 2.75
C ALA A 126 -28.96 37.24 1.33
N GLY A 127 -27.98 36.40 0.98
CA GLY A 127 -27.32 36.36 -0.32
C GLY A 127 -26.39 37.54 -0.60
N ARG A 128 -25.88 38.22 0.45
CA ARG A 128 -24.97 39.37 0.30
C ARG A 128 -23.65 39.11 1.00
N LEU A 129 -22.57 39.52 0.35
CA LEU A 129 -21.22 39.56 0.90
C LEU A 129 -20.79 41.02 0.97
N ASP A 130 -20.28 41.45 2.13
CA ASP A 130 -19.71 42.79 2.27
C ASP A 130 -18.29 42.79 1.67
N ALA A 131 -18.18 43.30 0.45
CA ALA A 131 -16.96 43.27 -0.35
C ALA A 131 -15.83 44.12 0.24
N ASP A 132 -16.15 45.23 0.91
CA ASP A 132 -15.16 46.09 1.53
C ASP A 132 -14.52 45.39 2.74
N ALA A 133 -15.35 44.76 3.58
CA ALA A 133 -14.88 43.95 4.70
C ALA A 133 -14.07 42.72 4.23
N ALA A 134 -14.50 42.07 3.15
CA ALA A 134 -13.76 40.94 2.58
C ALA A 134 -12.39 41.38 2.04
N GLN A 135 -12.33 42.50 1.32
CA GLN A 135 -11.09 43.05 0.79
C GLN A 135 -10.13 43.45 1.91
N GLU A 136 -10.62 44.05 2.98
CA GLU A 136 -9.81 44.37 4.16
C GLU A 136 -9.21 43.09 4.80
N ALA A 137 -9.99 42.01 4.91
CA ALA A 137 -9.49 40.73 5.41
C ALA A 137 -8.38 40.17 4.51
N LEU A 138 -8.58 40.21 3.19
CA LEU A 138 -7.62 39.74 2.19
C LEU A 138 -6.33 40.58 2.16
N LEU A 139 -6.41 41.88 2.46
CA LEU A 139 -5.23 42.74 2.59
C LEU A 139 -4.40 42.40 3.84
N ARG A 140 -5.04 41.94 4.91
CA ARG A 140 -4.37 41.55 6.17
C ARG A 140 -3.71 40.17 6.06
N ASP A 141 -4.44 39.18 5.58
CA ASP A 141 -3.91 37.85 5.29
C ASP A 141 -4.69 37.22 4.14
N ARG A 142 -4.13 37.33 2.93
CA ARG A 142 -4.79 36.84 1.71
C ARG A 142 -5.14 35.35 1.80
N ARG A 143 -4.23 34.51 2.31
CA ARG A 143 -4.40 33.06 2.27
C ARG A 143 -5.48 32.63 3.26
N ARG A 144 -5.38 33.04 4.53
CA ARG A 144 -6.36 32.65 5.55
C ARG A 144 -7.75 33.23 5.27
N ALA A 145 -7.81 34.50 4.86
CA ALA A 145 -9.08 35.14 4.53
C ALA A 145 -9.74 34.49 3.30
N ALA A 146 -8.99 34.20 2.23
CA ALA A 146 -9.54 33.50 1.06
C ALA A 146 -10.07 32.11 1.43
N THR A 147 -9.29 31.31 2.16
CA THR A 147 -9.73 29.96 2.58
C THR A 147 -11.00 30.02 3.43
N TYR A 148 -11.06 30.94 4.39
CA TYR A 148 -12.24 31.15 5.23
C TYR A 148 -13.47 31.57 4.41
N LEU A 149 -13.33 32.61 3.58
CA LEU A 149 -14.43 33.17 2.80
C LEU A 149 -14.97 32.13 1.81
N VAL A 150 -14.08 31.40 1.11
CA VAL A 150 -14.49 30.34 0.18
C VAL A 150 -15.20 29.20 0.91
N ALA A 151 -14.67 28.74 2.04
CA ALA A 151 -15.29 27.66 2.81
C ALA A 151 -16.67 28.04 3.36
N VAL A 152 -16.80 29.22 3.97
CA VAL A 152 -18.09 29.69 4.55
C VAL A 152 -19.12 29.95 3.46
N CYS A 153 -18.76 30.61 2.36
CA CYS A 153 -19.69 30.82 1.25
C CYS A 153 -20.15 29.49 0.62
N THR A 154 -19.26 28.51 0.52
CA THR A 154 -19.62 27.16 0.03
C THR A 154 -20.57 26.45 0.98
N LEU A 155 -20.31 26.50 2.29
CA LEU A 155 -21.16 25.91 3.33
C LEU A 155 -22.59 26.49 3.33
N VAL A 156 -22.73 27.80 3.08
CA VAL A 156 -24.04 28.49 3.01
C VAL A 156 -24.71 28.34 1.63
N GLY A 157 -24.04 27.74 0.65
CA GLY A 157 -24.58 27.55 -0.71
C GLY A 157 -24.49 28.78 -1.61
N GLN A 158 -23.55 29.69 -1.33
CA GLN A 158 -23.29 30.91 -2.12
C GLN A 158 -21.85 30.94 -2.68
N PRO A 159 -21.33 29.85 -3.30
CA PRO A 159 -19.95 29.80 -3.78
C PRO A 159 -19.65 30.81 -4.91
N GLY A 160 -20.68 31.26 -5.63
CA GLY A 160 -20.53 32.25 -6.71
C GLY A 160 -20.02 33.62 -6.26
N LEU A 161 -20.21 33.98 -4.98
CA LEU A 161 -19.79 35.28 -4.44
C LEU A 161 -18.25 35.39 -4.26
N VAL A 162 -17.55 34.26 -4.26
CA VAL A 162 -16.12 34.15 -3.90
C VAL A 162 -15.29 33.48 -4.99
N ARG A 163 -15.85 33.36 -6.19
CA ARG A 163 -15.22 32.70 -7.35
C ARG A 163 -13.82 33.24 -7.64
N GLU A 164 -13.65 34.55 -7.55
CA GLU A 164 -12.35 35.19 -7.83
C GLU A 164 -11.26 34.85 -6.80
N TRP A 165 -11.63 34.39 -5.61
CA TRP A 165 -10.70 34.05 -4.54
C TRP A 165 -10.44 32.54 -4.44
N THR A 166 -11.26 31.70 -5.08
CA THR A 166 -11.05 30.24 -5.13
C THR A 166 -9.63 29.85 -5.60
N PRO A 167 -9.07 30.47 -6.66
CA PRO A 167 -7.70 30.18 -7.06
C PRO A 167 -6.67 30.44 -5.96
N TRP A 168 -6.87 31.46 -5.11
CA TRP A 168 -5.91 31.82 -4.07
C TRP A 168 -5.83 30.80 -2.93
N VAL A 169 -6.87 29.98 -2.74
CA VAL A 169 -6.82 28.86 -1.81
C VAL A 169 -5.95 27.72 -2.35
N LEU A 170 -5.94 27.55 -3.68
CA LEU A 170 -5.23 26.50 -4.41
C LEU A 170 -3.81 26.91 -4.83
N ASP A 171 -3.48 28.21 -4.74
CA ASP A 171 -2.18 28.81 -5.06
C ASP A 171 -1.15 28.62 -3.93
N ALA A 172 -1.30 27.62 -3.07
CA ALA A 172 -0.27 27.32 -2.09
C ALA A 172 1.02 26.90 -2.84
N PRO A 173 2.19 27.46 -2.49
CA PRO A 173 3.45 27.05 -3.09
C PRO A 173 3.64 25.55 -2.83
N VAL A 174 4.09 24.81 -3.85
CA VAL A 174 4.44 23.39 -3.77
C VAL A 174 5.34 23.20 -2.54
N LEU A 175 4.75 22.70 -1.46
CA LEU A 175 5.44 22.57 -0.18
C LEU A 175 6.52 21.50 -0.36
N PRO A 176 7.81 21.78 -0.12
CA PRO A 176 8.69 20.71 0.29
C PRO A 176 8.15 20.13 1.60
N ALA A 177 8.33 18.82 1.82
CA ALA A 177 7.85 18.09 3.00
C ALA A 177 8.39 18.56 4.37
N ALA A 178 8.95 19.78 4.45
CA ALA A 178 9.34 20.45 5.68
C ALA A 178 8.41 21.65 5.91
N GLY A 179 7.66 21.58 7.01
CA GLY A 179 6.56 22.48 7.37
C GLY A 179 6.89 23.97 7.31
N TRP A 180 5.84 24.76 7.10
CA TRP A 180 5.94 26.20 7.20
C TRP A 180 6.07 26.60 8.67
N GLY A 181 7.25 27.09 9.00
CA GLY A 181 7.44 27.95 10.17
C GLY A 181 6.78 29.31 9.94
N SER A 182 6.24 29.83 11.03
CA SER A 182 5.72 31.17 11.29
C SER A 182 6.16 32.28 10.33
N ALA A 183 5.20 33.14 9.97
CA ALA A 183 5.36 34.28 9.07
C ALA A 183 6.12 35.48 9.68
N ASP A 184 6.98 35.24 10.67
CA ASP A 184 7.92 36.24 11.15
C ASP A 184 9.33 35.81 10.73
N GLY A 185 10.06 36.71 10.07
CA GLY A 185 11.44 36.51 9.61
C GLY A 185 12.49 36.32 10.72
N ALA A 186 12.18 35.55 11.76
CA ALA A 186 13.10 35.05 12.76
C ALA A 186 13.69 33.71 12.29
N ALA A 187 15.01 33.67 12.15
CA ALA A 187 15.73 32.44 11.83
C ALA A 187 15.46 31.38 12.91
N ALA A 188 14.79 30.29 12.53
CA ALA A 188 14.73 29.07 13.32
C ALA A 188 16.16 28.58 13.66
N PRO A 189 16.37 27.92 14.82
CA PRO A 189 17.68 27.44 15.21
C PRO A 189 18.18 26.39 14.20
N ALA A 190 19.27 26.74 13.52
CA ALA A 190 20.11 25.94 12.63
C ALA A 190 19.73 24.46 12.46
N ALA A 191 18.84 24.18 11.51
CA ALA A 191 18.86 22.90 10.81
C ALA A 191 20.18 22.81 10.00
N ALA A 192 20.78 21.63 10.01
CA ALA A 192 22.04 21.31 9.34
C ALA A 192 22.10 21.81 7.87
N PRO A 193 23.29 22.13 7.32
CA PRO A 193 23.39 22.73 6.00
C PRO A 193 22.84 21.78 4.94
N ILE A 194 21.69 22.16 4.39
CA ILE A 194 21.07 21.55 3.21
C ILE A 194 22.05 21.73 2.06
N GLY A 195 22.63 20.61 1.59
CA GLY A 195 23.33 20.58 0.31
C GLY A 195 22.37 21.02 -0.80
N LYS A 196 22.90 21.76 -1.79
CA LYS A 196 22.21 22.26 -3.00
C LYS A 196 20.96 21.42 -3.35
N GLY A 197 19.80 21.98 -3.01
CA GLY A 197 18.54 21.28 -2.81
C GLY A 197 17.97 20.61 -4.06
N GLU A 198 17.73 19.32 -3.89
CA GLU A 198 16.82 18.41 -4.58
C GLU A 198 15.41 19.04 -4.65
N ALA A 199 14.76 19.00 -5.81
CA ALA A 199 13.36 19.39 -5.92
C ALA A 199 12.52 18.49 -4.99
N PRO A 200 11.43 19.01 -4.38
CA PRO A 200 10.60 18.19 -3.52
C PRO A 200 10.04 17.00 -4.31
N ALA A 201 10.30 15.78 -3.84
CA ALA A 201 9.96 14.54 -4.52
C ALA A 201 8.45 14.31 -4.68
N GLU A 202 7.60 15.05 -3.95
CA GLU A 202 6.14 14.84 -3.91
C GLU A 202 5.39 16.17 -3.72
N VAL A 203 4.39 16.43 -4.57
CA VAL A 203 3.47 17.56 -4.44
C VAL A 203 2.41 17.23 -3.38
N LEU A 204 2.44 17.94 -2.25
CA LEU A 204 1.50 17.75 -1.15
C LEU A 204 0.20 18.53 -1.39
N VAL A 205 -0.90 17.98 -0.87
CA VAL A 205 -2.21 18.63 -0.83
C VAL A 205 -2.55 18.95 0.63
N THR A 206 -2.95 20.19 0.90
CA THR A 206 -3.35 20.59 2.27
C THR A 206 -4.78 20.15 2.61
N GLY A 207 -5.14 20.11 3.89
CA GLY A 207 -6.50 19.84 4.35
C GLY A 207 -7.55 20.76 3.72
N ALA A 208 -7.25 22.05 3.59
CA ALA A 208 -8.12 23.04 2.96
C ALA A 208 -8.31 22.79 1.45
N GLU A 209 -7.24 22.47 0.73
CA GLU A 209 -7.31 22.12 -0.69
C GLU A 209 -8.11 20.83 -0.90
N ARG A 210 -7.89 19.82 -0.04
CA ARG A 210 -8.66 18.58 -0.09
C ARG A 210 -10.12 18.81 0.20
N ALA A 211 -10.47 19.67 1.16
CA ALA A 211 -11.87 20.01 1.44
C ALA A 211 -12.55 20.70 0.23
N LEU A 212 -11.86 21.62 -0.45
CA LEU A 212 -12.37 22.26 -1.67
C LEU A 212 -12.49 21.28 -2.84
N TRP A 213 -11.55 20.37 -3.00
CA TRP A 213 -11.64 19.27 -3.96
C TRP A 213 -12.90 18.45 -3.69
N LEU A 214 -13.12 17.99 -2.46
CA LEU A 214 -14.31 17.21 -2.10
C LEU A 214 -15.61 17.99 -2.36
N ALA A 215 -15.62 19.29 -2.08
CA ALA A 215 -16.77 20.16 -2.40
C ALA A 215 -16.99 20.32 -3.91
N ALA A 216 -15.93 20.42 -4.72
CA ALA A 216 -16.01 20.43 -6.17
C ALA A 216 -16.56 19.10 -6.72
N ALA A 217 -16.03 17.97 -6.22
CA ALA A 217 -16.48 16.64 -6.60
C ALA A 217 -17.97 16.41 -6.27
N ALA A 218 -18.49 17.04 -5.21
CA ALA A 218 -19.90 17.01 -4.85
C ALA A 218 -20.77 18.06 -5.57
N GLY A 219 -20.20 18.85 -6.50
CA GLY A 219 -20.89 19.92 -7.23
C GLY A 219 -21.22 21.16 -6.39
N SER A 220 -20.80 21.20 -5.12
CA SER A 220 -21.20 22.24 -4.16
C SER A 220 -20.64 23.62 -4.47
N LEU A 221 -19.62 23.70 -5.32
CA LEU A 221 -19.03 24.94 -5.82
C LEU A 221 -19.72 25.49 -7.10
N GLY A 222 -20.65 24.73 -7.68
CA GLY A 222 -21.20 24.99 -9.02
C GLY A 222 -20.21 24.76 -10.15
N ASP A 223 -20.70 24.74 -11.39
CA ASP A 223 -19.91 24.35 -12.58
C ASP A 223 -18.64 25.20 -12.77
N ASP A 224 -18.76 26.51 -12.57
CA ASP A 224 -17.64 27.45 -12.64
C ASP A 224 -16.56 27.15 -11.58
N GLY A 225 -16.97 26.85 -10.35
CA GLY A 225 -16.04 26.53 -9.26
C GLY A 225 -15.37 25.17 -9.45
N VAL A 226 -16.12 24.18 -9.98
CA VAL A 226 -15.57 22.89 -10.40
C VAL A 226 -14.51 23.07 -11.48
N ALA A 227 -14.75 23.93 -12.47
CA ALA A 227 -13.78 24.23 -13.52
C ALA A 227 -12.50 24.88 -12.96
N VAL A 228 -12.63 25.81 -12.01
CA VAL A 228 -11.47 26.44 -11.35
C VAL A 228 -10.64 25.42 -10.57
N VAL A 229 -11.28 24.55 -9.78
CA VAL A 229 -10.57 23.51 -9.01
C VAL A 229 -9.88 22.53 -9.96
N ARG A 230 -10.56 22.10 -11.03
CA ARG A 230 -9.99 21.19 -12.03
C ARG A 230 -8.78 21.81 -12.74
N ALA A 231 -8.86 23.07 -13.13
CA ALA A 231 -7.76 23.78 -13.77
C ALA A 231 -6.54 23.89 -12.84
N ALA A 232 -6.74 24.27 -11.57
CA ALA A 232 -5.65 24.36 -10.60
C ALA A 232 -5.00 23.00 -10.31
N LEU A 233 -5.78 21.92 -10.26
CA LEU A 233 -5.25 20.56 -10.13
C LEU A 233 -4.47 20.14 -11.38
N ALA A 234 -4.95 20.49 -12.58
CA ALA A 234 -4.25 20.22 -13.83
C ALA A 234 -2.88 20.94 -13.90
N ASP A 235 -2.83 22.20 -13.48
CA ASP A 235 -1.59 22.97 -13.40
C ASP A 235 -0.59 22.30 -12.43
N ARG A 236 -1.07 21.74 -11.31
CA ARG A 236 -0.22 20.98 -10.37
C ARG A 236 0.23 19.62 -10.90
N VAL A 237 -0.63 18.90 -11.63
CA VAL A 237 -0.26 17.65 -12.30
C VAL A 237 0.84 17.91 -13.36
N ALA A 238 0.78 19.05 -14.05
CA ALA A 238 1.81 19.46 -14.99
C ALA A 238 3.19 19.69 -14.34
N LEU A 239 3.23 19.98 -13.03
CA LEU A 239 4.47 20.17 -12.26
C LEU A 239 5.06 18.88 -11.68
N LEU A 240 4.36 17.74 -11.78
CA LEU A 240 4.87 16.46 -11.28
C LEU A 240 6.13 16.02 -12.03
N ASP A 241 7.11 15.52 -11.28
CA ASP A 241 8.31 14.91 -11.85
C ASP A 241 8.04 13.50 -12.41
N ASP A 242 9.03 12.96 -13.13
CA ASP A 242 8.90 11.66 -13.78
C ASP A 242 8.74 10.50 -12.78
N ASP A 243 9.31 10.62 -11.57
CA ASP A 243 9.25 9.61 -10.52
C ASP A 243 7.85 9.55 -9.89
N ALA A 244 7.26 10.71 -9.60
CA ALA A 244 5.88 10.82 -9.12
C ALA A 244 4.88 10.30 -10.17
N ARG A 245 5.09 10.62 -11.46
CA ARG A 245 4.26 10.05 -12.54
C ARG A 245 4.47 8.55 -12.72
N ALA A 246 5.70 8.04 -12.60
CA ALA A 246 5.96 6.60 -12.63
C ALA A 246 5.26 5.87 -11.48
N ARG A 247 5.24 6.46 -10.28
CA ARG A 247 4.48 5.95 -9.14
C ARG A 247 2.98 5.97 -9.41
N GLY A 248 2.42 7.07 -9.90
CA GLY A 248 1.01 7.17 -10.26
C GLY A 248 0.56 6.11 -11.26
N ARG A 249 1.35 5.91 -12.33
CA ARG A 249 1.12 4.85 -13.33
C ARG A 249 1.12 3.45 -12.72
N SER A 250 2.05 3.18 -11.82
CA SER A 250 2.15 1.91 -11.12
C SER A 250 0.94 1.71 -10.22
N LEU A 251 0.63 2.73 -9.41
CA LEU A 251 -0.53 2.75 -8.53
C LEU A 251 -1.79 2.47 -9.32
N LEU A 252 -2.10 3.17 -10.42
CA LEU A 252 -3.31 2.97 -11.27
C LEU A 252 -3.57 1.53 -11.72
N LEU A 253 -2.52 0.71 -11.86
CA LEU A 253 -2.64 -0.69 -12.29
C LEU A 253 -2.59 -1.72 -11.14
N GLU A 254 -2.51 -1.29 -9.89
CA GLU A 254 -2.57 -2.20 -8.73
C GLU A 254 -3.97 -2.77 -8.46
N ALA A 255 -5.03 -2.02 -8.78
CA ALA A 255 -6.42 -2.34 -8.48
C ALA A 255 -7.37 -1.73 -9.52
N ALA A 256 -8.50 -2.41 -9.72
CA ALA A 256 -9.57 -1.95 -10.60
C ALA A 256 -10.36 -0.80 -9.95
N PRO A 257 -10.87 0.16 -10.76
CA PRO A 257 -11.76 1.20 -10.26
C PRO A 257 -13.11 0.61 -9.83
N ALA A 258 -13.73 1.20 -8.83
CA ALA A 258 -15.11 0.87 -8.46
C ALA A 258 -16.09 1.56 -9.43
N LEU A 259 -16.99 0.78 -10.01
CA LEU A 259 -18.06 1.32 -10.86
C LEU A 259 -19.33 1.56 -10.02
N PRO A 260 -20.02 2.71 -10.18
CA PRO A 260 -21.29 2.96 -9.50
C PRO A 260 -22.34 1.92 -9.95
N GLY A 261 -23.04 1.31 -8.98
CA GLY A 261 -24.12 0.36 -9.26
C GLY A 261 -23.69 -1.08 -9.62
N GLY A 262 -22.38 -1.37 -9.67
CA GLY A 262 -21.87 -2.71 -9.98
C GLY A 262 -21.65 -3.56 -8.74
N GLY A 263 -22.69 -4.28 -8.29
CA GLY A 263 -22.52 -5.40 -7.38
C GLY A 263 -21.71 -6.50 -8.09
N THR A 264 -20.41 -6.61 -7.79
CA THR A 264 -19.55 -7.79 -8.00
C THR A 264 -19.45 -8.45 -9.39
N ASP A 265 -20.12 -7.98 -10.44
CA ASP A 265 -20.35 -8.83 -11.63
C ASP A 265 -19.66 -8.40 -12.93
N TRP A 266 -18.65 -7.53 -12.85
CA TRP A 266 -17.83 -7.19 -14.02
C TRP A 266 -16.43 -7.75 -13.88
N GLY A 267 -16.31 -9.08 -14.07
CA GLY A 267 -15.02 -9.71 -14.40
C GLY A 267 -14.47 -10.75 -13.44
N THR A 268 -15.28 -11.36 -12.55
CA THR A 268 -14.86 -12.65 -11.96
C THR A 268 -14.92 -13.73 -13.04
N PRO A 269 -13.79 -14.39 -13.38
CA PRO A 269 -13.85 -15.58 -14.20
C PRO A 269 -14.63 -16.67 -13.43
N ASP A 270 -15.45 -17.43 -14.15
CA ASP A 270 -16.18 -18.61 -13.64
C ASP A 270 -15.34 -19.37 -12.61
N ALA A 271 -15.83 -19.40 -11.37
CA ALA A 271 -15.16 -19.98 -10.23
C ALA A 271 -15.21 -21.53 -10.20
N ASP A 272 -15.14 -22.19 -11.35
CA ASP A 272 -15.31 -23.64 -11.47
C ASP A 272 -14.01 -24.42 -11.75
N ALA A 273 -12.81 -23.80 -11.71
CA ALA A 273 -11.58 -24.50 -12.11
C ALA A 273 -10.39 -24.52 -11.13
N ALA A 274 -10.49 -24.08 -9.87
CA ALA A 274 -9.31 -24.07 -8.98
C ALA A 274 -9.59 -24.42 -7.51
N SER A 275 -10.08 -25.63 -7.26
CA SER A 275 -9.96 -26.29 -5.97
C SER A 275 -8.55 -26.89 -5.80
N GLY A 276 -7.61 -26.07 -5.34
CA GLY A 276 -6.24 -26.50 -5.04
C GLY A 276 -5.52 -25.54 -4.10
N GLY A 277 -5.69 -25.74 -2.80
CA GLY A 277 -5.10 -24.90 -1.76
C GLY A 277 -3.57 -24.84 -1.81
N ALA A 278 -3.03 -23.64 -2.04
CA ALA A 278 -1.66 -23.29 -1.68
C ALA A 278 -1.61 -21.80 -1.27
N ARG A 279 -0.88 -21.54 -0.20
CA ARG A 279 -0.70 -20.26 0.50
C ARG A 279 -0.67 -19.05 -0.44
N ARG A 280 -1.63 -18.13 -0.23
CA ARG A 280 -1.73 -16.80 -0.87
C ARG A 280 -0.43 -16.02 -0.65
N ARG A 281 0.44 -16.03 -1.65
CA ARG A 281 1.02 -14.78 -2.14
C ARG A 281 -0.08 -14.11 -2.93
N THR A 282 -0.37 -12.84 -2.65
CA THR A 282 -1.26 -12.00 -3.46
C THR A 282 -0.79 -12.08 -4.91
N ALA A 283 -1.49 -12.87 -5.72
CA ALA A 283 -1.23 -12.92 -7.16
C ALA A 283 -1.55 -11.52 -7.69
N ALA A 284 -0.62 -10.92 -8.44
CA ALA A 284 -0.90 -9.69 -9.16
C ALA A 284 -2.21 -9.87 -9.95
N PRO A 285 -3.12 -8.88 -9.96
CA PRO A 285 -4.38 -9.00 -10.69
C PRO A 285 -4.10 -9.37 -12.15
N GLU A 286 -4.92 -10.27 -12.71
CA GLU A 286 -4.82 -10.60 -14.12
C GLU A 286 -4.98 -9.32 -14.95
N ALA A 287 -4.06 -9.10 -15.90
CA ALA A 287 -3.98 -7.83 -16.64
C ALA A 287 -5.26 -7.52 -17.44
N LEU A 288 -5.92 -8.55 -17.98
CA LEU A 288 -7.08 -8.37 -18.86
C LEU A 288 -8.35 -7.90 -18.10
N PRO A 289 -8.78 -8.52 -16.98
CA PRO A 289 -9.86 -7.99 -16.15
C PRO A 289 -9.63 -6.56 -15.68
N LEU A 290 -8.40 -6.23 -15.26
CA LEU A 290 -8.04 -4.89 -14.81
C LEU A 290 -8.20 -3.85 -15.92
N LEU A 291 -7.66 -4.10 -17.11
CA LEU A 291 -7.78 -3.19 -18.26
C LEU A 291 -9.23 -3.05 -18.72
N ARG A 292 -10.02 -4.13 -18.68
CA ARG A 292 -11.46 -4.07 -18.99
C ARG A 292 -12.24 -3.21 -18.00
N ALA A 293 -11.88 -3.24 -16.71
CA ALA A 293 -12.50 -2.39 -15.70
C ALA A 293 -12.20 -0.91 -15.95
N TRP A 294 -10.95 -0.57 -16.31
CA TRP A 294 -10.57 0.79 -16.70
C TRP A 294 -11.24 1.25 -18.01
N ALA A 295 -11.37 0.37 -19.00
CA ALA A 295 -12.12 0.66 -20.23
C ALA A 295 -13.62 0.91 -19.92
N ALA A 296 -14.23 0.09 -19.06
CA ALA A 296 -15.61 0.30 -18.63
C ALA A 296 -15.79 1.61 -17.84
N TRP A 297 -14.86 1.93 -16.94
CA TRP A 297 -14.85 3.17 -16.19
C TRP A 297 -14.74 4.39 -17.11
N SER A 298 -13.81 4.37 -18.08
CA SER A 298 -13.66 5.49 -19.02
C SER A 298 -14.92 5.69 -19.87
N ARG A 299 -15.57 4.59 -20.34
CA ARG A 299 -16.86 4.66 -21.03
C ARG A 299 -17.97 5.23 -20.14
N ALA A 300 -18.02 4.86 -18.87
CA ALA A 300 -19.00 5.37 -17.92
C ALA A 300 -18.80 6.88 -17.65
N VAL A 301 -17.56 7.36 -17.62
CA VAL A 301 -17.26 8.81 -17.52
C VAL A 301 -17.67 9.53 -18.80
N VAL A 302 -17.28 9.04 -19.99
CA VAL A 302 -17.66 9.64 -21.29
C VAL A 302 -19.18 9.64 -21.48
N GLY A 303 -19.85 8.55 -21.08
CA GLY A 303 -21.29 8.41 -21.14
C GLY A 303 -22.06 9.25 -20.12
N GLY A 304 -21.37 9.91 -19.19
CA GLY A 304 -21.97 10.72 -18.13
C GLY A 304 -22.62 9.92 -17.00
N GLU A 305 -22.42 8.60 -16.94
CA GLU A 305 -22.85 7.76 -15.81
C GLU A 305 -22.02 8.07 -14.55
N ILE A 306 -20.73 8.35 -14.76
CA ILE A 306 -19.81 8.90 -13.76
C ILE A 306 -19.62 10.38 -14.09
N ALA A 307 -20.39 11.23 -13.43
CA ALA A 307 -20.33 12.68 -13.63
C ALA A 307 -20.28 13.41 -12.29
N VAL A 308 -19.67 14.60 -12.30
CA VAL A 308 -19.82 15.53 -11.18
C VAL A 308 -21.29 15.95 -11.15
N PRO A 309 -21.99 15.80 -10.02
CA PRO A 309 -23.40 16.14 -9.94
C PRO A 309 -23.58 17.64 -10.18
N THR A 310 -24.46 18.01 -11.10
CA THR A 310 -24.89 19.39 -11.32
C THR A 310 -25.90 19.76 -10.24
N THR A 311 -25.41 20.05 -9.03
CA THR A 311 -26.24 20.53 -7.92
C THR A 311 -26.39 22.04 -8.00
N THR A 312 -27.62 22.53 -7.89
CA THR A 312 -27.82 23.95 -7.62
C THR A 312 -27.16 24.25 -6.27
N PRO A 313 -26.23 25.21 -6.18
CA PRO A 313 -25.59 25.53 -4.91
C PRO A 313 -26.65 25.83 -3.86
N GLY A 314 -26.58 25.09 -2.76
CA GLY A 314 -27.48 25.20 -1.62
C GLY A 314 -26.70 24.92 -0.34
N PRO A 315 -27.25 25.29 0.83
CA PRO A 315 -26.58 25.06 2.10
C PRO A 315 -26.19 23.58 2.24
N LEU A 316 -24.93 23.34 2.59
CA LEU A 316 -24.45 21.98 2.81
C LEU A 316 -25.10 21.44 4.08
N ALA A 317 -25.77 20.29 3.95
CA ALA A 317 -26.34 19.61 5.10
C ALA A 317 -25.21 19.20 6.04
N LEU A 318 -25.22 19.78 7.24
CA LEU A 318 -24.43 19.30 8.35
C LEU A 318 -25.18 18.10 8.89
N ASP A 319 -24.78 16.88 8.52
CA ASP A 319 -25.39 15.63 9.00
C ASP A 319 -25.22 15.56 10.53
N VAL A 320 -26.15 16.13 11.29
CA VAL A 320 -26.27 15.89 12.74
C VAL A 320 -27.05 14.58 12.86
N PRO A 321 -26.43 13.47 13.35
CA PRO A 321 -27.14 12.22 13.46
C PRO A 321 -28.27 12.35 14.47
N ALA A 322 -29.51 12.32 13.98
CA ALA A 322 -30.67 12.07 14.81
C ALA A 322 -30.61 10.60 15.27
N GLY A 323 -29.99 10.34 16.42
CA GLY A 323 -30.26 9.14 17.22
C GLY A 323 -29.26 7.97 17.16
N ALA A 324 -27.95 8.20 17.03
CA ALA A 324 -26.97 7.14 17.31
C ALA A 324 -26.64 7.09 18.82
N PRO A 325 -26.70 5.92 19.48
CA PRO A 325 -26.30 5.80 20.88
C PRO A 325 -24.78 6.03 21.03
N PRO A 326 -24.34 6.71 22.10
CA PRO A 326 -22.91 6.92 22.35
C PRO A 326 -22.23 5.56 22.59
N GLY A 327 -21.24 5.21 21.77
CA GLY A 327 -20.38 4.03 22.00
C GLY A 327 -20.38 2.95 20.91
N ALA A 328 -21.05 3.14 19.78
CA ALA A 328 -20.85 2.27 18.61
C ALA A 328 -19.70 2.81 17.76
N GLU A 329 -18.54 2.16 17.78
CA GLU A 329 -17.50 2.32 16.74
C GLU A 329 -18.12 1.90 15.39
N SER A 330 -18.68 2.87 14.67
CA SER A 330 -19.06 2.68 13.28
C SER A 330 -17.77 2.57 12.45
N PRO A 331 -17.70 1.67 11.45
CA PRO A 331 -16.62 1.74 10.46
C PRO A 331 -16.57 3.17 9.93
N ALA A 332 -15.37 3.77 9.93
CA ALA A 332 -15.16 5.18 9.61
C ALA A 332 -15.94 5.56 8.35
N ARG A 333 -17.05 6.29 8.54
CA ARG A 333 -17.86 6.79 7.43
C ARG A 333 -16.96 7.77 6.66
N PRO A 334 -16.94 7.72 5.31
CA PRO A 334 -16.24 8.74 4.55
C PRO A 334 -16.78 10.11 4.93
N GLU A 335 -15.87 11.01 5.29
CA GLU A 335 -16.17 12.39 5.66
C GLU A 335 -16.93 13.10 4.53
N THR A 336 -17.99 13.81 4.89
CA THR A 336 -18.77 14.61 3.95
C THR A 336 -18.04 15.91 3.60
N PRO A 337 -18.26 16.50 2.41
CA PRO A 337 -17.64 17.78 2.05
C PRO A 337 -17.95 18.91 3.03
N GLY A 338 -19.16 18.92 3.60
CA GLY A 338 -19.57 19.91 4.61
C GLY A 338 -18.80 19.78 5.92
N GLU A 339 -18.59 18.55 6.42
CA GLU A 339 -17.76 18.29 7.60
C GLU A 339 -16.31 18.72 7.39
N ALA A 340 -15.74 18.44 6.21
CA ALA A 340 -14.37 18.83 5.87
C ALA A 340 -14.19 20.36 5.84
N LEU A 341 -15.13 21.08 5.20
CA LEU A 341 -15.10 22.54 5.17
C LEU A 341 -15.33 23.16 6.56
N LEU A 342 -16.22 22.58 7.37
CA LEU A 342 -16.41 23.01 8.75
C LEU A 342 -15.15 22.83 9.59
N ARG A 343 -14.44 21.71 9.43
CA ARG A 343 -13.17 21.47 10.12
C ARG A 343 -12.14 22.53 9.74
N VAL A 344 -12.02 22.83 8.44
CA VAL A 344 -11.13 23.89 7.93
C VAL A 344 -11.48 25.25 8.54
N VAL A 345 -12.77 25.62 8.57
CA VAL A 345 -13.22 26.88 9.20
C VAL A 345 -12.94 26.89 10.70
N GLY A 346 -13.18 25.77 11.39
CA GLY A 346 -12.90 25.61 12.82
C GLY A 346 -11.42 25.80 13.13
N SER A 347 -10.55 25.12 12.38
CA SER A 347 -9.08 25.25 12.49
C SER A 347 -8.62 26.69 12.27
N LEU A 348 -9.08 27.36 11.19
CA LEU A 348 -8.73 28.76 10.90
C LEU A 348 -9.18 29.74 12.00
N VAL A 349 -10.36 29.53 12.57
CA VAL A 349 -10.92 30.39 13.62
C VAL A 349 -10.21 30.15 14.96
N ASN A 350 -9.73 28.94 15.22
CA ASN A 350 -9.05 28.57 16.45
C ASN A 350 -7.57 29.02 16.47
N GLU A 351 -6.95 29.26 15.32
CA GLU A 351 -5.53 29.63 15.17
C GLU A 351 -5.13 30.95 15.89
N GLY A 352 -6.09 31.85 16.10
CA GLY A 352 -5.83 33.11 16.80
C GLY A 352 -5.21 34.23 15.97
N ALA A 353 -5.18 35.42 16.57
CA ALA A 353 -4.49 36.57 16.00
C ALA A 353 -2.97 36.36 15.96
N PRO A 354 -2.22 37.01 15.05
CA PRO A 354 -0.77 36.81 14.91
C PRO A 354 0.01 36.95 16.23
N VAL A 355 -0.42 37.87 17.10
CA VAL A 355 0.20 38.13 18.41
C VAL A 355 -0.08 37.06 19.48
N GLU A 356 -1.15 36.26 19.33
CA GLU A 356 -1.52 35.21 20.29
C GLU A 356 -1.21 33.79 19.77
N ARG A 357 -0.99 33.61 18.46
CA ARG A 357 -0.85 32.30 17.81
C ARG A 357 0.21 31.41 18.43
N ASP A 358 1.46 31.88 18.52
CA ASP A 358 2.57 31.12 19.09
C ASP A 358 2.33 30.74 20.56
N LEU A 359 1.57 31.58 21.29
CA LEU A 359 1.21 31.32 22.69
C LEU A 359 0.08 30.29 22.80
N LEU A 360 -0.88 30.30 21.88
CA LEU A 360 -1.95 29.30 21.80
C LEU A 360 -1.40 27.92 21.44
N GLU A 361 -0.54 27.82 20.42
CA GLU A 361 0.12 26.58 20.02
C GLU A 361 0.93 26.00 21.19
N ARG A 362 1.72 26.86 21.86
CA ARG A 362 2.48 26.44 23.05
C ARG A 362 1.56 26.00 24.19
N ALA A 363 0.47 26.70 24.45
CA ALA A 363 -0.50 26.33 25.48
C ALA A 363 -1.13 24.96 25.21
N GLU A 364 -1.42 24.65 23.95
CA GLU A 364 -1.98 23.36 23.52
C GLU A 364 -0.98 22.22 23.73
N LEU A 365 0.27 22.38 23.25
CA LEU A 365 1.35 21.41 23.47
C LEU A 365 1.61 21.14 24.97
N LEU A 366 1.52 22.18 25.81
CA LEU A 366 1.67 22.05 27.25
C LEU A 366 0.45 21.39 27.89
N ALA A 367 -0.76 21.64 27.40
CA ALA A 367 -1.98 21.00 27.87
C ALA A 367 -1.99 19.49 27.58
N ASP A 368 -1.55 19.07 26.38
CA ASP A 368 -1.39 17.67 26.01
C ASP A 368 -0.37 16.96 26.91
N ARG A 369 0.79 17.58 27.15
CA ARG A 369 1.79 17.07 28.09
C ARG A 369 1.26 16.89 29.51
N VAL A 370 0.32 17.73 29.96
CA VAL A 370 -0.32 17.66 31.28
C VAL A 370 -1.41 16.57 31.34
N GLY A 371 -1.70 15.88 30.23
CA GLY A 371 -2.70 14.83 30.15
C GLY A 371 -4.13 15.35 30.10
N ARG A 372 -4.33 16.62 29.72
CA ARG A 372 -5.65 17.05 29.24
C ARG A 372 -5.86 16.33 27.92
N ALA A 373 -6.95 15.56 27.81
CA ALA A 373 -7.29 14.93 26.54
C ALA A 373 -7.32 16.02 25.46
N PRO A 374 -6.56 15.87 24.35
CA PRO A 374 -6.66 16.80 23.25
C PRO A 374 -8.13 16.87 22.82
N GLU A 375 -8.64 18.09 22.60
CA GLU A 375 -9.87 18.22 21.83
C GLU A 375 -9.50 17.71 20.43
N ASP A 376 -10.11 16.61 19.99
CA ASP A 376 -9.82 16.00 18.69
C ASP A 376 -10.48 16.87 17.59
N ASP A 377 -9.90 18.06 17.38
CA ASP A 377 -10.32 19.05 16.39
C ASP A 377 -9.89 18.65 14.96
N GLY A 378 -9.19 17.51 14.84
CA GLY A 378 -8.64 17.00 13.59
C GLY A 378 -7.37 17.72 13.15
N PRO A 379 -6.83 17.36 11.97
CA PRO A 379 -5.64 18.02 11.43
C PRO A 379 -5.89 19.49 11.10
N GLU A 380 -4.85 20.31 11.24
CA GLU A 380 -4.88 21.74 10.87
C GLU A 380 -5.22 21.94 9.39
N TRP A 381 -5.78 23.09 9.06
CA TRP A 381 -6.24 23.39 7.70
C TRP A 381 -5.11 23.35 6.64
N ASP A 382 -3.87 23.64 7.02
CA ASP A 382 -2.68 23.60 6.15
C ASP A 382 -1.83 22.33 6.35
N ALA A 383 -2.24 21.42 7.25
CA ALA A 383 -1.62 20.12 7.40
C ALA A 383 -1.77 19.29 6.11
N SER A 384 -0.82 18.40 5.87
CA SER A 384 -0.84 17.51 4.70
C SER A 384 -2.02 16.53 4.78
N ALA A 385 -2.86 16.54 3.75
CA ALA A 385 -3.92 15.56 3.53
C ALA A 385 -3.43 14.34 2.73
N GLY A 386 -2.18 14.36 2.24
CA GLY A 386 -1.59 13.33 1.38
C GLY A 386 -0.87 13.92 0.18
N THR A 387 -0.39 13.04 -0.69
CA THR A 387 0.23 13.45 -1.96
C THR A 387 -0.83 13.60 -3.04
N LEU A 388 -0.60 14.50 -4.00
CA LEU A 388 -1.50 14.73 -5.12
C LEU A 388 -1.78 13.43 -5.90
N VAL A 389 -0.74 12.65 -6.18
CA VAL A 389 -0.83 11.41 -6.96
C VAL A 389 -1.67 10.37 -6.23
N ASP A 390 -1.40 10.13 -4.94
CA ASP A 390 -2.14 9.13 -4.17
C ASP A 390 -3.63 9.48 -4.11
N LEU A 391 -3.95 10.74 -3.83
CA LEU A 391 -5.33 11.22 -3.76
C LEU A 391 -6.05 11.15 -5.11
N LEU A 392 -5.37 11.46 -6.23
CA LEU A 392 -5.98 11.39 -7.57
C LEU A 392 -6.29 9.95 -7.96
N VAL A 393 -5.36 9.02 -7.69
CA VAL A 393 -5.55 7.60 -7.97
C VAL A 393 -6.62 7.00 -7.06
N GLU A 394 -6.63 7.36 -5.78
CA GLU A 394 -7.67 6.96 -4.83
C GLU A 394 -9.05 7.42 -5.31
N ASP A 395 -9.20 8.69 -5.71
CA ASP A 395 -10.47 9.24 -6.16
C ASP A 395 -10.94 8.66 -7.50
N ALA A 396 -10.03 8.44 -8.46
CA ALA A 396 -10.36 7.81 -9.73
C ALA A 396 -10.88 6.37 -9.54
N ARG A 397 -10.40 5.68 -8.50
CA ARG A 397 -10.80 4.31 -8.16
C ARG A 397 -11.96 4.20 -7.19
N GLY A 398 -12.20 5.25 -6.42
CA GLY A 398 -13.17 5.28 -5.35
C GLY A 398 -14.58 4.99 -5.84
N SER A 399 -15.48 4.67 -4.91
CA SER A 399 -16.89 4.42 -5.21
C SER A 399 -17.73 5.70 -5.36
N ASP A 400 -17.14 6.87 -5.13
CA ASP A 400 -17.81 8.17 -5.26
C ASP A 400 -17.73 8.65 -6.72
N PRO A 401 -18.85 8.70 -7.46
CA PRO A 401 -18.85 9.06 -8.87
C PRO A 401 -18.40 10.50 -9.11
N GLY A 402 -18.66 11.42 -8.17
CA GLY A 402 -18.27 12.82 -8.30
C GLY A 402 -16.75 12.99 -8.19
N ARG A 403 -16.12 12.26 -7.26
CA ARG A 403 -14.66 12.25 -7.11
C ARG A 403 -13.98 11.62 -8.32
N ALA A 404 -14.51 10.48 -8.79
CA ALA A 404 -14.00 9.80 -9.98
C ALA A 404 -14.10 10.70 -11.23
N ALA A 405 -15.22 11.40 -11.42
CA ALA A 405 -15.41 12.33 -12.54
C ALA A 405 -14.50 13.57 -12.46
N LEU A 406 -14.18 14.06 -11.26
CA LEU A 406 -13.24 15.17 -11.10
C LEU A 406 -11.80 14.73 -11.41
N ALA A 407 -11.40 13.55 -10.93
CA ALA A 407 -10.07 12.99 -11.16
C ALA A 407 -9.86 12.51 -12.61
N ALA A 408 -10.93 12.10 -13.30
CA ALA A 408 -10.83 11.40 -14.58
C ALA A 408 -9.93 12.08 -15.64
N PRO A 409 -10.15 13.35 -16.03
CA PRO A 409 -9.31 14.00 -17.05
C PRO A 409 -7.86 14.23 -16.59
N LEU A 410 -7.60 14.20 -15.28
CA LEU A 410 -6.27 14.43 -14.72
C LEU A 410 -5.37 13.18 -14.78
N VAL A 411 -5.97 11.98 -14.89
CA VAL A 411 -5.25 10.70 -14.92
C VAL A 411 -5.18 10.07 -16.32
N VAL A 412 -5.78 10.70 -17.34
CA VAL A 412 -5.89 10.16 -18.71
C VAL A 412 -4.53 9.78 -19.30
N ASP A 413 -3.56 10.70 -19.27
CA ASP A 413 -2.27 10.49 -19.92
C ASP A 413 -1.43 9.42 -19.21
N ASP A 414 -1.48 9.40 -17.87
CA ASP A 414 -0.80 8.39 -17.08
C ASP A 414 -1.45 7.01 -17.26
N LEU A 415 -2.79 6.92 -17.29
CA LEU A 415 -3.50 5.67 -17.54
C LEU A 415 -3.25 5.12 -18.94
N ARG A 416 -3.22 5.98 -19.96
CA ARG A 416 -2.82 5.62 -21.34
C ARG A 416 -1.41 5.05 -21.36
N THR A 417 -0.47 5.74 -20.71
CA THR A 417 0.93 5.29 -20.69
C THR A 417 1.09 3.98 -19.92
N ALA A 418 0.39 3.82 -18.80
CA ALA A 418 0.43 2.61 -17.97
C ALA A 418 -0.15 1.40 -18.71
N SER A 419 -1.30 1.55 -19.37
CA SER A 419 -1.95 0.47 -20.11
C SER A 419 -1.12 -0.02 -21.30
N HIS A 420 -0.48 0.89 -22.05
CA HIS A 420 0.48 0.55 -23.10
C HIS A 420 1.72 -0.16 -22.57
N ALA A 421 2.31 0.34 -21.47
CA ALA A 421 3.44 -0.32 -20.83
C ALA A 421 3.05 -1.76 -20.45
N ARG A 422 1.86 -1.95 -19.88
CA ARG A 422 1.37 -3.27 -19.50
C ARG A 422 1.13 -4.21 -20.70
N ALA A 423 0.59 -3.70 -21.80
CA ALA A 423 0.46 -4.46 -23.04
C ALA A 423 1.82 -4.85 -23.62
N SER A 424 2.80 -3.94 -23.58
CA SER A 424 4.17 -4.19 -24.06
C SER A 424 4.89 -5.26 -23.23
N GLU A 425 4.73 -5.26 -21.90
CA GLU A 425 5.26 -6.31 -21.01
C GLU A 425 4.68 -7.69 -21.35
N LEU A 426 3.37 -7.75 -21.62
CA LEU A 426 2.69 -8.99 -21.99
C LEU A 426 3.15 -9.49 -23.38
N ALA A 427 3.39 -8.56 -24.31
CA ALA A 427 3.94 -8.88 -25.63
C ALA A 427 5.40 -9.39 -25.54
N ALA A 428 6.21 -8.82 -24.63
CA ALA A 428 7.59 -9.21 -24.40
C ALA A 428 7.74 -10.55 -23.64
N THR A 429 6.66 -11.11 -23.10
CA THR A 429 6.69 -12.39 -22.36
C THR A 429 7.12 -13.53 -23.31
N PRO A 430 8.21 -14.27 -22.99
CA PRO A 430 8.76 -15.31 -23.86
C PRO A 430 7.75 -16.44 -24.11
N ALA A 431 7.88 -17.09 -25.27
CA ALA A 431 7.02 -18.21 -25.64
C ALA A 431 7.14 -19.38 -24.63
N PRO A 432 6.04 -20.07 -24.30
CA PRO A 432 6.06 -21.21 -23.40
C PRO A 432 6.98 -22.31 -23.96
N SER A 433 7.79 -22.93 -23.11
CA SER A 433 8.68 -24.01 -23.52
C SER A 433 8.76 -25.09 -22.45
N ARG A 434 8.93 -26.34 -22.87
CA ARG A 434 9.05 -27.50 -21.98
C ARG A 434 10.31 -28.29 -22.29
N VAL A 435 11.11 -28.57 -21.26
CA VAL A 435 12.37 -29.31 -21.40
C VAL A 435 12.16 -30.74 -20.91
N LEU A 436 12.29 -31.72 -21.80
CA LEU A 436 12.27 -33.15 -21.48
C LEU A 436 13.69 -33.70 -21.48
N ARG A 437 13.94 -34.81 -20.76
CA ARG A 437 15.27 -35.44 -20.72
C ARG A 437 15.19 -36.93 -21.06
N LEU A 438 16.06 -37.38 -21.97
CA LEU A 438 16.24 -38.79 -22.31
C LEU A 438 17.72 -39.11 -22.43
N ALA A 439 18.16 -40.20 -21.77
CA ALA A 439 19.53 -40.72 -21.83
C ALA A 439 20.66 -39.72 -21.48
N GLY A 440 20.36 -38.59 -20.84
CA GLY A 440 21.32 -37.51 -20.52
C GLY A 440 21.27 -36.31 -21.47
N ARG A 441 20.43 -36.33 -22.51
CA ARG A 441 20.16 -35.17 -23.38
C ARG A 441 18.85 -34.49 -23.04
N SER A 442 18.81 -33.17 -23.17
CA SER A 442 17.61 -32.34 -23.04
C SER A 442 16.99 -32.08 -24.42
N VAL A 443 15.69 -32.32 -24.54
CA VAL A 443 14.85 -31.98 -25.69
C VAL A 443 13.95 -30.82 -25.28
N THR A 444 14.13 -29.67 -25.90
CA THR A 444 13.29 -28.48 -25.69
C THR A 444 12.15 -28.49 -26.69
N VAL A 445 10.92 -28.46 -26.21
CA VAL A 445 9.71 -28.27 -27.02
C VAL A 445 9.32 -26.81 -26.92
N THR A 446 9.22 -26.14 -28.07
CA THR A 446 8.76 -24.77 -28.20
C THR A 446 7.62 -24.72 -29.23
N PRO A 447 6.86 -23.63 -29.35
CA PRO A 447 5.76 -23.55 -30.32
C PRO A 447 6.24 -23.55 -31.78
N SER A 448 7.50 -23.17 -32.03
CA SER A 448 8.12 -23.18 -33.36
C SER A 448 8.95 -24.42 -33.66
N GLU A 449 9.32 -25.18 -32.62
CA GLU A 449 10.20 -26.35 -32.74
C GLU A 449 9.68 -27.51 -31.89
N ASP A 450 9.15 -28.54 -32.56
CA ASP A 450 8.50 -29.70 -31.94
C ASP A 450 9.48 -30.69 -31.27
N GLY A 451 10.78 -30.36 -31.21
CA GLY A 451 11.84 -31.18 -30.63
C GLY A 451 12.05 -32.55 -31.31
N ALA A 452 11.45 -32.78 -32.48
CA ALA A 452 11.40 -34.08 -33.14
C ALA A 452 12.79 -34.61 -33.54
N ALA A 453 13.65 -33.75 -34.09
CA ALA A 453 15.01 -34.11 -34.50
C ALA A 453 15.90 -34.47 -33.29
N SER A 454 15.82 -33.67 -32.22
CA SER A 454 16.54 -33.94 -30.97
C SER A 454 16.05 -35.19 -30.26
N ALA A 455 14.73 -35.46 -30.29
CA ALA A 455 14.13 -36.67 -29.75
C ALA A 455 14.57 -37.93 -30.52
N ALA A 456 14.55 -37.89 -31.85
CA ALA A 456 15.02 -38.98 -32.71
C ALA A 456 16.50 -39.32 -32.45
N THR A 457 17.32 -38.29 -32.27
CA THR A 457 18.75 -38.44 -31.93
C THR A 457 18.92 -39.09 -30.56
N ALA A 458 18.25 -38.60 -29.51
CA ALA A 458 18.32 -39.16 -28.16
C ALA A 458 17.82 -40.61 -28.09
N ARG A 459 16.78 -40.94 -28.87
CA ARG A 459 16.25 -42.30 -29.02
C ARG A 459 17.27 -43.24 -29.68
N SER A 460 17.87 -42.81 -30.80
CA SER A 460 18.85 -43.61 -31.51
C SER A 460 20.05 -43.95 -30.62
N GLU A 461 20.47 -43.01 -29.78
CA GLU A 461 21.58 -43.17 -28.84
C GLU A 461 21.23 -44.10 -27.67
N LEU A 462 20.02 -43.98 -27.10
CA LEU A 462 19.52 -44.89 -26.07
C LEU A 462 19.47 -46.34 -26.58
N LEU A 463 18.98 -46.55 -27.81
CA LEU A 463 18.85 -47.87 -28.42
C LEU A 463 20.18 -48.42 -28.93
N ALA A 464 21.16 -47.56 -29.23
CA ALA A 464 22.51 -47.95 -29.62
C ALA A 464 23.44 -48.27 -28.43
N ARG A 465 23.02 -48.03 -27.18
CA ARG A 465 23.85 -48.36 -26.01
C ARG A 465 24.17 -49.86 -26.00
N PRO A 466 25.46 -50.24 -25.96
CA PRO A 466 25.82 -51.64 -25.88
C PRO A 466 25.25 -52.23 -24.59
N VAL A 467 24.42 -53.25 -24.76
CA VAL A 467 23.89 -54.07 -23.67
C VAL A 467 25.07 -54.81 -23.06
N ASP A 468 25.18 -54.83 -21.73
CA ASP A 468 26.21 -55.63 -21.04
C ASP A 468 25.96 -57.11 -21.34
N GLY A 469 26.59 -57.58 -22.41
CA GLY A 469 26.54 -58.96 -22.83
C GLY A 469 27.34 -59.84 -21.89
N VAL A 470 26.98 -61.13 -21.89
CA VAL A 470 27.73 -62.22 -21.26
C VAL A 470 29.23 -62.00 -21.47
N SER A 471 29.98 -61.81 -20.38
CA SER A 471 31.44 -61.70 -20.50
C SER A 471 31.98 -63.02 -21.02
N TRP A 472 32.30 -63.06 -22.31
CA TRP A 472 32.82 -64.24 -22.99
C TRP A 472 34.11 -64.74 -22.33
N GLY A 473 34.85 -63.87 -21.63
CA GLY A 473 36.00 -64.25 -20.82
C GLY A 473 35.68 -65.18 -19.64
N VAL A 474 34.53 -64.99 -18.96
CA VAL A 474 34.13 -65.84 -17.82
C VAL A 474 33.47 -67.13 -18.30
N VAL A 475 32.62 -67.07 -19.31
CA VAL A 475 31.98 -68.28 -19.89
C VAL A 475 33.00 -69.14 -20.64
N GLY A 476 33.91 -68.52 -21.39
CA GLY A 476 35.02 -69.22 -22.06
C GLY A 476 36.03 -69.80 -21.06
N GLY A 477 36.34 -69.08 -19.97
CA GLY A 477 37.23 -69.56 -18.92
C GLY A 477 36.66 -70.76 -18.16
N VAL A 478 35.40 -70.71 -17.74
CA VAL A 478 34.74 -71.82 -17.04
C VAL A 478 34.50 -73.01 -17.97
N GLY A 479 34.14 -72.77 -19.23
CA GLY A 479 34.00 -73.81 -20.25
C GLY A 479 35.31 -74.53 -20.56
N ALA A 480 36.42 -73.79 -20.71
CA ALA A 480 37.75 -74.36 -20.93
C ALA A 480 38.24 -75.18 -19.73
N ILE A 481 38.02 -74.69 -18.49
CA ILE A 481 38.34 -75.44 -17.26
C ILE A 481 37.48 -76.71 -17.15
N ALA A 482 36.19 -76.65 -17.50
CA ALA A 482 35.31 -77.81 -17.51
C ALA A 482 35.73 -78.87 -18.55
N VAL A 483 36.13 -78.45 -19.76
CA VAL A 483 36.66 -79.36 -20.79
C VAL A 483 38.01 -79.95 -20.37
N ALA A 484 38.92 -79.14 -19.83
CA ALA A 484 40.22 -79.61 -19.34
C ALA A 484 40.08 -80.60 -18.16
N THR A 485 39.16 -80.35 -17.22
CA THR A 485 38.86 -81.25 -16.09
C THR A 485 38.09 -82.51 -16.52
N LEU A 486 37.24 -82.43 -17.55
CA LEU A 486 36.60 -83.60 -18.16
C LEU A 486 37.63 -84.53 -18.83
N VAL A 487 38.56 -83.96 -19.60
CA VAL A 487 39.65 -84.71 -20.26
C VAL A 487 40.59 -85.32 -19.22
N LEU A 488 40.87 -84.63 -18.12
CA LEU A 488 41.71 -85.15 -17.03
C LEU A 488 40.97 -86.19 -16.15
N GLY A 489 39.65 -86.07 -15.98
CA GLY A 489 38.82 -86.93 -15.13
C GLY A 489 38.56 -88.34 -15.69
N ILE A 490 38.60 -88.50 -17.03
CA ILE A 490 38.42 -89.80 -17.71
C ILE A 490 39.54 -90.80 -17.34
N ALA A 491 40.67 -90.34 -16.78
CA ALA A 491 41.82 -91.19 -16.48
C ALA A 491 41.97 -91.67 -15.02
N VAL A 492 41.30 -91.07 -14.01
CA VAL A 492 41.70 -91.31 -12.60
C VAL A 492 40.58 -91.56 -11.56
N ALA A 493 39.35 -91.02 -11.63
CA ALA A 493 38.29 -91.37 -10.66
C ALA A 493 36.88 -90.81 -11.03
N PRO A 494 35.77 -91.50 -10.70
CA PRO A 494 34.40 -91.07 -11.00
C PRO A 494 33.92 -89.81 -10.24
N ALA A 495 34.62 -89.37 -9.19
CA ALA A 495 34.24 -88.18 -8.41
C ALA A 495 34.37 -86.84 -9.18
N TRP A 496 35.15 -86.80 -10.27
CA TRP A 496 35.36 -85.58 -11.06
C TRP A 496 34.19 -85.24 -12.00
N PHE A 497 33.32 -86.21 -12.33
CA PHE A 497 32.12 -85.96 -13.15
C PHE A 497 31.13 -84.99 -12.47
N ALA A 498 31.04 -85.01 -11.15
CA ALA A 498 30.16 -84.09 -10.42
C ALA A 498 30.58 -82.62 -10.59
N VAL A 499 31.90 -82.35 -10.62
CA VAL A 499 32.45 -80.99 -10.79
C VAL A 499 32.20 -80.46 -12.20
N THR A 500 32.35 -81.29 -13.23
CA THR A 500 32.08 -80.89 -14.62
C THR A 500 30.59 -80.61 -14.87
N VAL A 501 29.70 -81.40 -14.25
CA VAL A 501 28.26 -81.16 -14.33
C VAL A 501 27.88 -79.86 -13.63
N VAL A 502 28.41 -79.61 -12.43
CA VAL A 502 28.17 -78.34 -11.71
C VAL A 502 28.73 -77.14 -12.49
N ALA A 503 29.94 -77.24 -13.05
CA ALA A 503 30.52 -76.17 -13.88
C ALA A 503 29.70 -75.91 -15.15
N GLY A 504 29.21 -76.97 -15.81
CA GLY A 504 28.31 -76.86 -16.96
C GLY A 504 26.97 -76.21 -16.61
N VAL A 505 26.38 -76.56 -15.47
CA VAL A 505 25.14 -75.95 -14.97
C VAL A 505 25.35 -74.48 -14.63
N VAL A 506 26.47 -74.11 -13.99
CA VAL A 506 26.81 -72.71 -13.68
C VAL A 506 27.06 -71.90 -14.96
N ALA A 507 27.75 -72.47 -15.96
CA ALA A 507 27.98 -71.83 -17.25
C ALA A 507 26.68 -71.64 -18.03
N ALA A 508 25.82 -72.65 -18.09
CA ALA A 508 24.49 -72.57 -18.70
C ALA A 508 23.59 -71.56 -17.97
N TRP A 509 23.66 -71.51 -16.64
CA TRP A 509 22.91 -70.54 -15.84
C TRP A 509 23.43 -69.10 -16.02
N GLN A 510 24.75 -68.89 -16.13
CA GLN A 510 25.31 -67.57 -16.45
C GLN A 510 24.97 -67.12 -17.87
N TRP A 511 24.99 -68.01 -18.85
CA TRP A 511 24.53 -67.72 -20.21
C TRP A 511 23.05 -67.35 -20.23
N PHE A 512 22.20 -68.19 -19.63
CA PHE A 512 20.76 -67.99 -19.62
C PHE A 512 20.38 -66.70 -18.86
N SER A 513 20.99 -66.46 -17.69
CA SER A 513 20.76 -65.23 -16.92
C SER A 513 21.33 -63.98 -17.60
N GLY A 514 22.42 -64.08 -18.37
CA GLY A 514 22.95 -62.98 -19.17
C GLY A 514 22.07 -62.65 -20.38
N GLU A 515 21.55 -63.67 -21.07
CA GLU A 515 20.59 -63.52 -22.16
C GLU A 515 19.27 -62.93 -21.65
N GLN A 516 18.82 -63.32 -20.45
CA GLN A 516 17.65 -62.74 -19.79
C GLN A 516 17.88 -61.28 -19.41
N ARG A 517 19.02 -60.94 -18.77
CA ARG A 517 19.38 -59.54 -18.48
C ARG A 517 19.46 -58.69 -19.74
N ALA A 518 19.98 -59.23 -20.84
CA ALA A 518 20.06 -58.53 -22.11
C ALA A 518 18.66 -58.27 -22.71
N ARG A 519 17.73 -59.22 -22.58
CA ARG A 519 16.33 -59.03 -22.98
C ARG A 519 15.62 -58.02 -22.09
N ASP A 520 15.83 -58.09 -20.78
CA ASP A 520 15.24 -57.17 -19.81
C ASP A 520 15.75 -55.73 -20.01
N GLN A 521 17.05 -55.55 -20.32
CA GLN A 521 17.64 -54.25 -20.63
C GLN A 521 17.10 -53.66 -21.94
N ARG A 522 16.95 -54.49 -22.99
CA ARG A 522 16.34 -54.05 -24.26
C ARG A 522 14.86 -53.69 -24.08
N ALA A 523 14.12 -54.49 -23.33
CA ALA A 523 12.72 -54.23 -23.00
C ALA A 523 12.58 -52.94 -22.17
N ALA A 524 13.47 -52.71 -21.20
CA ALA A 524 13.50 -51.48 -20.41
C ALA A 524 13.89 -50.24 -21.25
N ALA A 525 14.82 -50.38 -22.19
CA ALA A 525 15.20 -49.32 -23.13
C ALA A 525 14.05 -48.98 -24.10
N GLN A 526 13.32 -49.98 -24.58
CA GLN A 526 12.13 -49.78 -25.41
C GLN A 526 11.00 -49.12 -24.62
N ALA A 527 10.70 -49.62 -23.42
CA ALA A 527 9.65 -49.06 -22.56
C ALA A 527 9.96 -47.62 -22.11
N SER A 528 11.23 -47.27 -21.91
CA SER A 528 11.63 -45.87 -21.61
C SER A 528 11.53 -44.96 -22.84
N ALA A 529 11.83 -45.46 -24.05
CA ALA A 529 11.60 -44.73 -25.29
C ALA A 529 10.11 -44.49 -25.55
N GLU A 530 9.25 -45.50 -25.36
CA GLU A 530 7.80 -45.37 -25.53
C GLU A 530 7.16 -44.38 -24.54
N ARG A 531 7.58 -44.41 -23.27
CA ARG A 531 7.15 -43.41 -22.28
C ARG A 531 7.59 -41.99 -22.66
N PHE A 532 8.82 -41.84 -23.13
CA PHE A 532 9.31 -40.54 -23.59
C PHE A 532 8.55 -40.03 -24.81
N ASP A 533 8.19 -40.91 -25.76
CA ASP A 533 7.36 -40.53 -26.92
C ASP A 533 5.97 -40.05 -26.47
N ALA A 534 5.36 -40.71 -25.47
CA ALA A 534 4.10 -40.28 -24.88
C ALA A 534 4.23 -38.93 -24.16
N GLU A 535 5.26 -38.74 -23.34
CA GLU A 535 5.55 -37.46 -22.66
C GLU A 535 5.85 -36.33 -23.64
N LEU A 536 6.52 -36.63 -24.76
CA LEU A 536 6.80 -35.68 -25.83
C LEU A 536 5.53 -35.26 -26.57
N ALA A 537 4.64 -36.20 -26.85
CA ALA A 537 3.33 -35.90 -27.44
C ALA A 537 2.49 -35.02 -26.52
N GLU A 538 2.45 -35.33 -25.22
CA GLU A 538 1.77 -34.53 -24.20
C GLU A 538 2.41 -33.14 -24.04
N ALA A 539 3.75 -33.06 -24.04
CA ALA A 539 4.45 -31.79 -23.97
C ALA A 539 4.15 -30.89 -25.18
N ARG A 540 4.04 -31.46 -26.38
CA ARG A 540 3.67 -30.72 -27.60
C ARG A 540 2.27 -30.16 -27.52
N THR A 541 1.28 -30.98 -27.12
CA THR A 541 -0.10 -30.51 -27.00
C THR A 541 -0.23 -29.45 -25.91
N ALA A 542 0.47 -29.61 -24.78
CA ALA A 542 0.50 -28.64 -23.71
C ALA A 542 1.12 -27.30 -24.14
N VAL A 543 2.32 -27.32 -24.75
CA VAL A 543 3.01 -26.11 -25.21
C VAL A 543 2.23 -25.39 -26.31
N ALA A 544 1.62 -26.14 -27.25
CA ALA A 544 0.77 -25.56 -28.28
C ALA A 544 -0.50 -24.91 -27.68
N ALA A 545 -1.16 -25.58 -26.72
CA ALA A 545 -2.33 -25.02 -26.04
C ALA A 545 -1.98 -23.78 -25.20
N GLU A 546 -0.83 -23.78 -24.51
CA GLU A 546 -0.35 -22.61 -23.77
C GLU A 546 0.02 -21.45 -24.70
N ALA A 547 0.66 -21.72 -25.84
CA ALA A 547 0.99 -20.71 -26.83
C ALA A 547 -0.26 -20.06 -27.43
N GLU A 548 -1.29 -20.85 -27.73
CA GLU A 548 -2.56 -20.35 -28.24
C GLU A 548 -3.29 -19.49 -27.21
N ARG A 549 -3.32 -19.92 -25.94
CA ARG A 549 -3.86 -19.10 -24.84
C ARG A 549 -3.11 -17.78 -24.69
N ALA A 550 -1.78 -17.81 -24.71
CA ALA A 550 -0.95 -16.60 -24.62
C ALA A 550 -1.18 -15.66 -25.81
N ARG A 551 -1.36 -16.21 -27.02
CA ARG A 551 -1.71 -15.43 -28.21
C ARG A 551 -3.08 -14.78 -28.08
N THR A 552 -4.10 -15.57 -27.73
CA THR A 552 -5.47 -15.10 -27.53
C THR A 552 -5.51 -14.01 -26.46
N GLN A 553 -4.75 -14.18 -25.36
CA GLN A 553 -4.65 -13.19 -24.30
C GLN A 553 -4.00 -11.89 -24.79
N ARG A 554 -2.92 -11.95 -25.58
CA ARG A 554 -2.28 -10.76 -26.16
C ARG A 554 -3.21 -10.02 -27.12
N GLU A 555 -3.90 -10.75 -28.00
CA GLU A 555 -4.88 -10.17 -28.93
C GLU A 555 -6.05 -9.51 -28.18
N ALA A 556 -6.53 -10.15 -27.11
CA ALA A 556 -7.58 -9.60 -26.25
C ALA A 556 -7.11 -8.35 -25.49
N VAL A 557 -5.87 -8.34 -24.97
CA VAL A 557 -5.30 -7.16 -24.31
C VAL A 557 -5.11 -6.02 -25.29
N ALA A 558 -4.58 -6.27 -26.49
CA ALA A 558 -4.43 -5.24 -27.52
C ALA A 558 -5.79 -4.61 -27.88
N THR A 559 -6.81 -5.43 -28.10
CA THR A 559 -8.17 -4.95 -28.40
C THR A 559 -8.74 -4.07 -27.27
N VAL A 560 -8.51 -4.44 -26.00
CA VAL A 560 -8.98 -3.67 -24.85
C VAL A 560 -8.19 -2.38 -24.66
N VAL A 561 -6.90 -2.37 -24.96
CA VAL A 561 -6.08 -1.15 -24.92
C VAL A 561 -6.51 -0.19 -26.03
N ASP A 562 -6.79 -0.68 -27.24
CA ASP A 562 -7.34 0.14 -28.32
C ASP A 562 -8.71 0.75 -27.93
N ASP A 563 -9.63 -0.04 -27.34
CA ASP A 563 -10.93 0.47 -26.81
C ASP A 563 -10.73 1.53 -25.72
N LEU A 564 -9.76 1.31 -24.81
CA LEU A 564 -9.43 2.26 -23.76
C LEU A 564 -8.81 3.54 -24.33
N ASP A 565 -7.98 3.46 -25.36
CA ASP A 565 -7.37 4.63 -25.99
C ASP A 565 -8.40 5.54 -26.65
N ASP A 566 -9.36 4.94 -27.36
CA ASP A 566 -10.46 5.67 -28.01
C ASP A 566 -11.27 6.44 -26.96
N THR A 567 -11.63 5.80 -25.84
CA THR A 567 -12.41 6.45 -24.78
C THR A 567 -11.61 7.48 -23.99
N LEU A 568 -10.31 7.24 -23.78
CA LEU A 568 -9.40 8.20 -23.17
C LEU A 568 -9.14 9.41 -24.07
N ALA A 569 -9.18 9.25 -25.39
CA ALA A 569 -9.10 10.38 -26.32
C ALA A 569 -10.31 11.30 -26.20
N ASP A 570 -11.51 10.73 -26.04
CA ASP A 570 -12.74 11.49 -25.81
C ASP A 570 -12.73 12.23 -24.46
N LEU A 571 -12.16 11.62 -23.40
CA LEU A 571 -12.02 12.26 -22.08
C LEU A 571 -10.97 13.38 -22.04
N GLY A 572 -9.90 13.23 -22.81
CA GLY A 572 -8.82 14.22 -22.90
C GLY A 572 -9.14 15.38 -23.85
N ALA A 573 -10.21 15.27 -24.66
CA ALA A 573 -10.64 16.34 -25.53
C ALA A 573 -11.10 17.54 -24.70
N PRO A 574 -10.65 18.78 -25.03
CA PRO A 574 -11.13 19.96 -24.34
C PRO A 574 -12.65 20.05 -24.51
N THR A 575 -13.37 20.06 -23.40
CA THR A 575 -14.82 20.22 -23.39
C THR A 575 -15.14 21.56 -24.07
N PRO A 576 -16.00 21.59 -25.11
CA PRO A 576 -16.36 22.85 -25.75
C PRO A 576 -17.04 23.75 -24.72
N ALA A 577 -16.49 24.96 -24.56
CA ALA A 577 -16.92 25.99 -23.62
C ALA A 577 -18.33 26.52 -23.90
#